data_AF-Q6FTK2-F1
#
_entry.id   AF-Q6FTK2-F1
#
_cell.length_a   1.000
_cell.length_b   1.000
_cell.length_c   1.000
_cell.angle_alpha   90.00
_cell.angle_beta   90.00
_cell.angle_gamma   90.00
#
_symmetry.space_group_name_H-M   'P 1'
#
loop_
_entity.id
_entity.type
_entity.pdbx_description
1 polymer ?
#
loop_
_entity_poly.entity_id
_entity_poly.type
_entity_poly.pdbx_seq_one_letter_code
_entity_poly.pdbx_strand_id
1 'polypeptide(L)'
;MFPMFFKLQSVSPVVLGLTAPFALSSWALSSLAVASLGGLTNLLWLMPWTRRIKEQRWEVKEKYKDDAEKLEELDAPLRKEFGKSHGLSLLFNVTHITGLLAYGIILSRNIARYIPK
;
A
#
# COMPACT_ATOMS: atom_id res chain seq x y z
N MET A 1 9.25 -0.21 -5.92
CA MET A 1 7.90 0.16 -5.46
C MET A 1 7.35 1.18 -6.43
N PHE A 2 6.08 1.09 -6.80
CA PHE A 2 5.45 1.93 -7.82
C PHE A 2 4.93 3.23 -7.19
N PRO A 3 5.57 4.39 -7.41
CA PRO A 3 5.20 5.61 -6.69
C PRO A 3 3.80 6.10 -7.03
N MET A 4 3.42 5.97 -8.30
CA MET A 4 2.09 6.35 -8.77
C MET A 4 0.99 5.47 -8.15
N PHE A 5 1.24 4.17 -8.00
CA PHE A 5 0.29 3.25 -7.36
C PHE A 5 -0.02 3.65 -5.92
N PHE A 6 0.99 3.91 -5.07
CA PHE A 6 0.74 4.30 -3.67
C PHE A 6 0.16 5.71 -3.53
N LYS A 7 0.43 6.62 -4.47
CA LYS A 7 -0.28 7.90 -4.54
C LYS A 7 -1.77 7.70 -4.80
N LEU A 8 -2.12 6.89 -5.81
CA LEU A 8 -3.51 6.56 -6.10
C LEU A 8 -4.17 5.84 -4.93
N GLN A 9 -3.48 4.90 -4.29
CA GLN A 9 -3.95 4.19 -3.09
C GLN A 9 -4.28 5.15 -1.92
N SER A 10 -3.52 6.24 -1.80
CA SER A 10 -3.73 7.24 -0.74
C SER A 10 -4.87 8.20 -1.05
N VAL A 11 -5.03 8.59 -2.32
CA VAL A 11 -5.94 9.67 -2.74
C VAL A 11 -7.30 9.14 -3.21
N SER A 12 -7.35 7.96 -3.83
CA SER A 12 -8.60 7.44 -4.40
C SER A 12 -9.72 7.27 -3.38
N PRO A 13 -9.50 6.81 -2.12
CA PRO A 13 -10.61 6.67 -1.19
C PRO A 13 -11.11 8.04 -0.69
N VAL A 14 -10.23 9.05 -0.64
CA VAL A 14 -10.62 10.44 -0.35
C VAL A 14 -11.53 10.97 -1.45
N VAL A 15 -11.14 10.78 -2.72
CA VAL A 15 -11.96 11.19 -3.87
C VAL A 15 -13.33 10.51 -3.83
N LEU A 16 -13.38 9.19 -3.60
CA LEU A 16 -14.64 8.44 -3.45
C LEU A 16 -15.52 9.00 -2.32
N GLY A 17 -14.91 9.42 -1.21
CA GLY A 17 -15.62 10.04 -0.10
C GLY A 17 -16.22 11.40 -0.47
N LEU A 18 -15.45 12.24 -1.16
CA LEU A 18 -15.87 13.59 -1.57
C LEU A 18 -16.91 13.57 -2.69
N THR A 19 -16.90 12.54 -3.54
CA THR A 19 -17.83 12.40 -4.67
C THR A 19 -18.99 11.45 -4.38
N ALA A 20 -19.20 11.05 -3.12
CA ALA A 20 -20.27 10.13 -2.76
C ALA A 20 -21.65 10.78 -3.03
N PRO A 21 -22.59 10.09 -3.70
CA PRO A 21 -23.90 10.67 -4.07
C PRO A 21 -24.92 10.66 -2.92
N PHE A 22 -24.51 10.31 -1.70
CA PHE A 22 -25.35 10.24 -0.50
C PHE A 22 -24.52 10.54 0.75
N ALA A 23 -25.22 10.83 1.86
CA ALA A 23 -24.58 11.03 3.15
C ALA A 23 -23.84 9.75 3.60
N LEU A 24 -22.53 9.86 3.80
CA LEU A 24 -21.70 8.73 4.22
C LEU A 24 -21.95 8.39 5.69
N SER A 25 -22.19 7.11 5.96
CA SER A 25 -22.24 6.60 7.33
C SER A 25 -20.84 6.59 7.95
N SER A 26 -20.76 6.56 9.28
CA SER A 26 -19.49 6.43 10.00
C SER A 26 -18.70 5.19 9.56
N TRP A 27 -19.38 4.10 9.21
CA TRP A 27 -18.73 2.89 8.68
C TRP A 27 -18.08 3.12 7.32
N ALA A 28 -18.76 3.81 6.41
CA ALA A 28 -18.20 4.14 5.10
C ALA A 28 -16.98 5.06 5.22
N LEU A 29 -17.07 6.10 6.07
CA LEU A 29 -15.96 7.00 6.36
C LEU A 29 -14.77 6.26 6.98
N SER A 30 -15.01 5.39 7.96
CA SER A 30 -13.94 4.57 8.57
C SER A 30 -13.27 3.65 7.55
N SER A 31 -14.03 2.98 6.67
CA SER A 31 -13.47 2.13 5.61
C SER A 31 -12.58 2.91 4.64
N LEU A 32 -13.01 4.10 4.21
CA LEU A 32 -12.22 4.97 3.34
C LEU A 32 -10.99 5.56 4.05
N ALA A 33 -11.12 5.92 5.33
CA ALA A 33 -10.03 6.43 6.14
C ALA A 33 -8.95 5.36 6.33
N VAL A 34 -9.31 4.13 6.71
CA VAL A 34 -8.36 3.00 6.83
C VAL A 34 -7.66 2.74 5.50
N ALA A 35 -8.41 2.74 4.38
CA ALA A 35 -7.82 2.54 3.05
C ALA A 35 -6.82 3.65 2.68
N SER A 36 -7.15 4.91 2.98
CA SER A 36 -6.28 6.07 2.69
C SER A 36 -5.03 6.06 3.56
N LEU A 37 -5.18 5.81 4.87
CA LEU A 37 -4.07 5.71 5.82
C LEU A 37 -3.12 4.55 5.47
N GLY A 38 -3.65 3.42 5.00
CA GLY A 38 -2.83 2.32 4.50
C GLY A 38 -2.01 2.71 3.27
N GLY A 39 -2.63 3.42 2.32
CA GLY A 39 -1.93 4.00 1.18
C GLY A 39 -0.84 5.00 1.58
N LEU A 40 -1.13 5.89 2.52
CA LEU A 40 -0.18 6.89 3.01
C LEU A 40 0.99 6.24 3.74
N THR A 41 0.74 5.19 4.52
CA THR A 41 1.78 4.42 5.20
C THR A 41 2.73 3.76 4.20
N ASN A 42 2.17 3.19 3.13
CA ASN A 42 2.95 2.69 2.01
C ASN A 42 3.76 3.78 1.31
N LEU A 43 3.13 4.93 1.05
CA LEU A 43 3.73 6.03 0.30
C LEU A 43 4.87 6.72 1.07
N LEU A 44 4.64 7.08 2.33
CA LEU A 44 5.51 7.96 3.10
C LEU A 44 6.53 7.21 3.95
N TRP A 45 6.28 5.95 4.32
CA TRP A 45 7.17 5.21 5.21
C TRP A 45 7.74 3.95 4.56
N LEU A 46 6.91 3.02 4.08
CA LEU A 46 7.40 1.74 3.61
C LEU A 46 8.11 1.85 2.25
N MET A 47 7.63 2.71 1.35
CA MET A 47 8.30 2.96 0.07
C MET A 47 9.74 3.48 0.23
N PRO A 48 10.02 4.57 0.97
CA PRO A 48 11.39 5.05 1.11
C PRO A 48 12.30 4.02 1.80
N TRP A 49 11.77 3.29 2.80
CA TRP A 49 12.53 2.22 3.44
C TRP A 49 12.90 1.10 2.44
N THR A 50 11.93 0.53 1.72
CA THR A 50 12.18 -0.53 0.73
C THR A 50 13.11 -0.04 -0.38
N ARG A 51 12.99 1.22 -0.82
CA ARG A 51 13.86 1.80 -1.84
C ARG A 51 15.31 1.87 -1.37
N ARG A 52 15.55 2.38 -0.16
CA ARG A 52 16.89 2.44 0.43
C ARG A 52 17.54 1.05 0.51
N ILE A 53 16.80 0.03 0.94
CA ILE A 53 17.33 -1.34 1.00
C ILE A 53 17.65 -1.86 -0.41
N LYS A 54 16.80 -1.59 -1.41
CA LYS A 54 17.10 -1.99 -2.80
C LYS A 54 18.36 -1.31 -3.34
N GLU A 55 18.57 -0.04 -3.03
CA GLU A 55 19.77 0.72 -3.42
C GLU A 55 21.01 0.12 -2.76
N GLN A 56 20.98 -0.15 -1.45
CA GLN A 56 22.08 -0.83 -0.75
C GLN A 56 22.40 -2.22 -1.32
N ARG A 57 21.38 -3.03 -1.63
CA ARG A 57 21.58 -4.34 -2.27
C ARG A 57 22.20 -4.21 -3.65
N TRP A 58 21.82 -3.18 -4.41
CA TRP A 58 22.42 -2.90 -5.71
C TRP A 58 23.89 -2.54 -5.58
N GLU A 59 24.24 -1.64 -4.65
CA GLU A 59 25.62 -1.25 -4.38
C GLU A 59 26.50 -2.44 -3.97
N VAL A 60 26.01 -3.29 -3.06
CA VAL A 60 26.71 -4.51 -2.62
C VAL A 60 26.91 -5.46 -3.81
N LYS A 61 25.88 -5.66 -4.62
CA LYS A 61 25.94 -6.50 -5.82
C LYS A 61 26.94 -6.00 -6.85
N GLU A 62 26.99 -4.69 -7.08
CA GLU A 62 27.88 -4.08 -8.07
C GLU A 62 29.34 -4.10 -7.59
N LYS A 63 29.57 -3.86 -6.30
CA LYS A 63 30.91 -3.81 -5.70
C LYS A 63 31.58 -5.18 -5.55
N TYR A 64 30.80 -6.24 -5.26
CA TYR A 64 31.31 -7.59 -4.98
C TYR A 64 30.86 -8.62 -6.02
N LYS A 65 30.60 -8.18 -7.26
CA LYS A 65 30.13 -9.04 -8.35
C LYS A 65 31.04 -10.25 -8.64
N ASP A 66 32.34 -10.12 -8.38
CA ASP A 66 33.36 -11.13 -8.64
C ASP A 66 33.73 -11.95 -7.39
N ASP A 67 33.19 -11.60 -6.22
CA ASP A 67 33.45 -12.25 -4.92
C ASP A 67 32.13 -12.75 -4.32
N ALA A 68 31.75 -13.98 -4.68
CA ALA A 68 30.46 -14.56 -4.35
C ALA A 68 30.26 -14.79 -2.83
N GLU A 69 31.32 -15.14 -2.10
CA GLU A 69 31.23 -15.42 -0.67
C GLU A 69 30.95 -14.12 0.11
N LYS A 70 31.73 -13.06 -0.20
CA LYS A 70 31.54 -11.74 0.40
C LYS A 70 30.23 -11.08 -0.02
N LEU A 71 29.79 -11.32 -1.26
CA LEU A 71 28.49 -10.87 -1.75
C LEU A 71 27.35 -11.45 -0.90
N GLU A 72 27.36 -12.76 -0.66
CA GLU A 72 26.30 -13.41 0.11
C GLU A 72 26.33 -12.98 1.58
N GLU A 73 27.51 -12.84 2.18
CA GLU A 73 27.67 -12.34 3.56
C GLU A 73 27.00 -10.98 3.76
N LEU A 74 27.20 -10.05 2.81
CA LEU A 74 26.68 -8.68 2.90
C LEU A 74 25.23 -8.54 2.41
N ASP A 75 24.81 -9.31 1.41
CA ASP A 75 23.43 -9.25 0.88
C ASP A 75 22.43 -9.98 1.78
N ALA A 76 22.81 -11.05 2.48
CA ALA A 76 21.92 -11.82 3.34
C ALA A 76 21.11 -10.99 4.36
N PRO A 77 21.72 -10.09 5.17
CA PRO A 77 20.97 -9.24 6.10
C PRO A 77 20.06 -8.25 5.36
N LEU A 78 20.50 -7.68 4.24
CA LEU A 78 19.71 -6.75 3.43
C LEU A 78 18.52 -7.44 2.77
N ARG A 79 18.68 -8.70 2.35
CA ARG A 79 17.61 -9.54 1.79
C ARG A 79 16.51 -9.80 2.84
N LYS A 80 16.90 -10.08 4.08
CA LYS A 80 15.96 -10.21 5.21
C LYS A 80 15.21 -8.90 5.48
N GLU A 81 15.93 -7.78 5.48
CA GLU A 81 15.35 -6.46 5.71
C GLU A 81 14.41 -6.03 4.57
N PHE A 82 14.77 -6.35 3.33
CA PHE A 82 13.89 -6.19 2.18
C PHE A 82 12.60 -6.98 2.37
N GLY A 83 12.70 -8.26 2.77
CA GLY A 83 11.54 -9.11 3.05
C GLY A 83 10.58 -8.50 4.08
N LYS A 84 11.10 -7.90 5.17
CA LYS A 84 10.28 -7.21 6.16
C LYS A 84 9.54 -6.01 5.58
N SER A 85 10.28 -5.07 4.97
CA SER A 85 9.69 -3.84 4.44
C SER A 85 8.68 -4.12 3.32
N HIS A 86 8.99 -5.06 2.44
CA HIS A 86 8.10 -5.49 1.36
C HIS A 86 6.87 -6.22 1.89
N GLY A 87 7.04 -7.14 2.85
CA GLY A 87 5.94 -7.88 3.47
C GLY A 87 4.97 -6.96 4.22
N LEU A 88 5.48 -5.98 4.97
CA LEU A 88 4.65 -4.95 5.59
C LEU A 88 3.86 -4.16 4.54
N SER A 89 4.49 -3.79 3.42
CA SER A 89 3.79 -3.05 2.38
C SER A 89 2.67 -3.86 1.72
N LEU A 90 2.88 -5.16 1.54
CA LEU A 90 1.86 -6.09 1.07
C LEU A 90 0.68 -6.16 2.05
N LEU A 91 0.94 -6.22 3.36
CA LEU A 91 -0.12 -6.19 4.38
C LEU A 91 -0.97 -4.92 4.27
N PHE A 92 -0.35 -3.75 4.14
CA PHE A 92 -1.08 -2.49 3.96
C PHE A 92 -1.85 -2.44 2.63
N ASN A 93 -1.37 -3.11 1.58
CA ASN A 93 -2.15 -3.27 0.34
C ASN A 93 -3.40 -4.11 0.55
N VAL A 94 -3.31 -5.22 1.28
CA VAL A 94 -4.47 -6.04 1.63
C VAL A 94 -5.45 -5.25 2.48
N THR A 95 -4.97 -4.52 3.49
CA THR A 95 -5.81 -3.64 4.32
C THR A 95 -6.55 -2.61 3.48
N HIS A 96 -5.88 -1.98 2.52
CA HIS A 96 -6.51 -1.04 1.59
C HIS A 96 -7.60 -1.69 0.74
N ILE A 97 -7.33 -2.85 0.15
CA ILE A 97 -8.29 -3.59 -0.67
C ILE A 97 -9.52 -3.97 0.17
N THR A 98 -9.32 -4.47 1.39
CA THR A 98 -10.40 -4.83 2.30
C THR A 98 -11.23 -3.60 2.71
N GLY A 99 -10.58 -2.46 2.95
CA GLY A 99 -11.25 -1.19 3.21
C GLY A 99 -12.13 -0.74 2.05
N LEU A 100 -11.61 -0.80 0.82
CA LEU A 100 -12.38 -0.47 -0.38
C LEU A 100 -13.51 -1.47 -0.65
N LEU A 101 -13.30 -2.76 -0.38
CA LEU A 101 -14.35 -3.77 -0.51
C LEU A 101 -15.50 -3.49 0.46
N ALA A 102 -15.19 -3.21 1.73
CA ALA A 102 -16.19 -2.84 2.74
C ALA A 102 -16.98 -1.59 2.32
N TYR A 103 -16.28 -0.56 1.84
CA TYR A 103 -16.93 0.64 1.29
C TYR A 103 -17.81 0.30 0.08
N GLY A 104 -17.34 -0.52 -0.87
CA GLY A 104 -18.08 -0.94 -2.05
C GLY A 104 -19.40 -1.66 -1.73
N ILE A 105 -19.41 -2.49 -0.68
CA ILE A 105 -20.64 -3.14 -0.19
C ILE A 105 -21.62 -2.09 0.35
N ILE A 106 -21.15 -1.11 1.13
CA ILE A 106 -21.98 -0.03 1.67
C ILE A 106 -22.53 0.85 0.55
N LEU A 107 -21.69 1.21 -0.42
CA LEU A 107 -22.05 1.98 -1.61
C LEU A 107 -23.16 1.29 -2.39
N SER A 108 -22.98 0.00 -2.69
CA SER A 108 -23.94 -0.79 -3.46
C SER A 108 -25.29 -0.90 -2.76
N ARG A 109 -25.30 -1.12 -1.44
CA ARG A 109 -26.53 -1.16 -0.63
C ARG A 109 -27.28 0.16 -0.61
N ASN A 110 -26.58 1.29 -0.60
CA ASN A 110 -27.21 2.61 -0.62
C ASN A 110 -27.76 2.96 -2.01
N ILE A 111 -27.03 2.65 -3.07
CA ILE A 111 -27.51 2.86 -4.46
C ILE A 111 -28.75 2.01 -4.73
N ALA A 112 -28.77 0.75 -4.30
CA ALA A 112 -29.89 -0.16 -4.53
C ALA A 112 -31.23 0.35 -3.96
N ARG A 113 -31.22 1.26 -2.97
CA ARG A 113 -32.43 1.88 -2.42
C ARG A 113 -33.11 2.84 -3.40
N TYR A 114 -32.40 3.32 -4.40
CA TYR A 114 -32.91 4.27 -5.40
C TYR A 114 -33.36 3.59 -6.70
N ILE A 115 -33.26 2.26 -6.80
CA ILE A 115 -33.72 1.49 -7.96
C ILE A 115 -35.21 1.16 -7.74
N PRO A 116 -36.14 1.62 -8.60
CA PRO A 116 -37.55 1.25 -8.51
C PRO A 116 -37.72 -0.26 -8.72
N LYS A 117 -38.62 -0.88 -7.94
CA LYS A 117 -38.92 -2.32 -7.99
C LYS A 117 -39.80 -2.68 -9.19
#